data_AF-D5E0T4-F1
#
_entry.id   AF-D5E0T4-F1
#
_cell.length_a   1.000
_cell.length_b   1.000
_cell.length_c   1.000
_cell.angle_alpha   90.00
_cell.angle_beta   90.00
_cell.angle_gamma   90.00
#
_symmetry.space_group_name_H-M   'P 1'
#
loop_
_entity.id
_entity.type
_entity.pdbx_description
1 polymer ?
#
loop_
_entity_poly.entity_id
_entity_poly.type
_entity_poly.pdbx_seq_one_letter_code
_entity_poly.pdbx_strand_id
1 'polypeptide(L)'
;MRIKEVKQGALAALKNRWGFAVLLTFVTYLIAAGIPGLIDFLINGFPSGSETEYSQSTLANIVSLLLVPLFFSYYWVLLRLVRGESVRVGNVFDSFSSAGLYFRTLGLYLLTIIYTVLWSILLIIPGIIKSLAYSQAYYVFRDNPDYSVNQSITESRRLMNGYKWTYFLLVLSFIGWGILSIITLGIGLLWLVPYVTTSLGVFYEKLKANETEVAE
;
A
#
# COMPACT_ATOMS: atom_id res chain seq x y z
N MET A 1 -1.66 15.07 -16.25
CA MET A 1 -0.84 13.87 -15.91
C MET A 1 -1.29 12.67 -16.76
N ARG A 2 -0.39 12.03 -17.53
CA ARG A 2 -0.74 10.88 -18.39
C ARG A 2 -0.38 9.54 -17.73
N ILE A 3 -1.33 8.59 -17.70
CA ILE A 3 -1.15 7.25 -17.10
C ILE A 3 0.01 6.48 -17.75
N LYS A 4 0.19 6.61 -19.06
CA LYS A 4 1.29 5.97 -19.80
C LYS A 4 2.66 6.39 -19.25
N GLU A 5 2.84 7.68 -18.97
CA GLU A 5 4.11 8.21 -18.41
C GLU A 5 4.36 7.69 -16.99
N VAL A 6 3.30 7.57 -16.17
CA VAL A 6 3.40 7.00 -14.80
C VAL A 6 3.91 5.55 -14.87
N LYS A 7 3.28 4.73 -15.72
CA LYS A 7 3.67 3.33 -15.91
C LYS A 7 5.08 3.18 -16.48
N GLN A 8 5.45 4.01 -17.46
CA GLN A 8 6.81 4.03 -18.02
C GLN A 8 7.85 4.43 -16.98
N GLY A 9 7.55 5.41 -16.13
CA GLY A 9 8.40 5.79 -15.00
C GLY A 9 8.61 4.63 -14.02
N ALA A 10 7.55 3.88 -13.73
CA ALA A 10 7.66 2.71 -12.85
C ALA A 10 8.52 1.59 -13.45
N LEU A 11 8.33 1.30 -14.75
CA LEU A 11 9.17 0.33 -15.47
C LEU A 11 10.64 0.78 -15.51
N ALA A 12 10.89 2.09 -15.68
CA ALA A 12 12.24 2.64 -15.66
C ALA A 12 12.90 2.48 -14.28
N ALA A 13 12.19 2.79 -13.19
CA ALA A 13 12.67 2.59 -11.82
C ALA A 13 12.98 1.11 -11.52
N LEU A 14 12.21 0.18 -12.10
CA LEU A 14 12.38 -1.27 -11.89
C LEU A 14 13.40 -1.94 -12.83
N LYS A 15 13.84 -1.30 -13.93
CA LYS A 15 14.57 -1.91 -15.05
C LYS A 15 15.78 -2.79 -14.64
N ASN A 16 16.46 -2.48 -13.54
CA ASN A 16 17.58 -3.26 -13.00
C ASN A 16 17.36 -3.71 -11.54
N ARG A 17 16.14 -3.55 -11.03
CA ARG A 17 15.75 -3.78 -9.64
C ARG A 17 14.59 -4.78 -9.51
N TRP A 18 14.15 -5.41 -10.59
CA TRP A 18 13.07 -6.39 -10.59
C TRP A 18 13.27 -7.53 -9.59
N GLY A 19 14.45 -8.17 -9.58
CA GLY A 19 14.73 -9.25 -8.64
C GLY A 19 14.64 -8.79 -7.17
N PHE A 20 15.13 -7.58 -6.89
CA PHE A 20 14.99 -6.96 -5.57
C PHE A 20 13.51 -6.69 -5.22
N ALA A 21 12.76 -6.08 -6.13
CA ALA A 21 11.36 -5.72 -5.89
C ALA A 21 10.49 -6.97 -5.69
N VAL A 22 10.70 -8.02 -6.50
CA VAL A 22 10.05 -9.33 -6.35
C VAL A 22 10.39 -9.97 -5.00
N LEU A 23 11.67 -9.96 -4.60
CA LEU A 23 12.09 -10.49 -3.30
C LEU A 23 11.46 -9.70 -2.15
N LEU A 24 11.45 -8.37 -2.24
CA LEU A 24 10.83 -7.50 -1.25
C LEU A 24 9.33 -7.79 -1.13
N THR A 25 8.62 -7.92 -2.26
CA THR A 25 7.20 -8.32 -2.29
C THR A 25 7.03 -9.69 -1.64
N PHE A 26 7.79 -10.69 -2.06
CA PHE A 26 7.70 -12.04 -1.50
C PHE A 26 7.88 -12.05 0.02
N VAL A 27 8.96 -11.43 0.53
CA VAL A 27 9.23 -11.35 1.98
C VAL A 27 8.12 -10.59 2.72
N THR A 28 7.64 -9.47 2.18
CA THR A 28 6.57 -8.67 2.79
C THR A 28 5.30 -9.51 2.96
N TYR A 29 4.86 -10.19 1.89
CA TYR A 29 3.64 -10.99 1.92
C TYR A 29 3.83 -12.30 2.69
N LEU A 30 5.02 -12.90 2.66
CA LEU A 30 5.35 -14.08 3.47
C LEU A 30 5.22 -13.76 4.97
N ILE A 31 5.67 -12.60 5.42
CA ILE A 31 5.52 -12.18 6.82
C ILE A 31 4.04 -11.87 7.10
N ALA A 32 3.42 -11.04 6.27
CA ALA A 32 2.06 -10.55 6.50
C ALA A 32 1.00 -11.66 6.47
N ALA A 33 1.18 -12.69 5.66
CA ALA A 33 0.25 -13.84 5.58
C ALA A 33 0.75 -15.04 6.37
N GLY A 34 2.06 -15.31 6.37
CA GLY A 34 2.64 -16.49 6.99
C GLY A 34 2.61 -16.46 8.51
N ILE A 35 2.86 -15.31 9.14
CA ILE A 35 2.80 -15.23 10.63
C ILE A 35 1.37 -15.46 11.14
N PRO A 36 0.34 -14.72 10.68
CA PRO A 36 -1.03 -15.00 11.10
C PRO A 36 -1.50 -16.41 10.74
N GLY A 37 -1.15 -16.90 9.54
CA GLY A 37 -1.50 -18.25 9.10
C GLY A 37 -0.87 -19.35 9.96
N LEU A 38 0.38 -19.17 10.39
CA LEU A 38 1.03 -20.10 11.32
C LEU A 38 0.35 -20.08 12.70
N ILE A 39 -0.01 -18.90 13.21
CA ILE A 39 -0.73 -18.78 14.49
C ILE A 39 -2.08 -19.49 14.41
N ASP A 40 -2.84 -19.24 13.34
CA ASP A 40 -4.13 -19.87 13.12
C ASP A 40 -4.00 -21.40 13.05
N PHE A 41 -3.01 -21.88 12.30
CA PHE A 41 -2.67 -23.29 12.20
C PHE A 41 -2.30 -23.91 13.56
N LEU A 42 -1.50 -23.24 14.38
CA LEU A 42 -1.09 -23.75 15.69
C LEU A 42 -2.25 -23.83 16.69
N ILE A 43 -3.23 -22.94 16.58
CA ILE A 43 -4.40 -22.88 17.48
C ILE A 43 -5.48 -23.86 17.02
N ASN A 44 -5.80 -23.86 15.72
CA ASN A 44 -6.94 -24.57 15.16
C ASN A 44 -6.56 -25.92 14.51
N GLY A 45 -5.26 -26.19 14.31
CA GLY A 45 -4.76 -27.40 13.66
C GLY A 45 -4.97 -27.43 12.13
N PHE A 46 -4.74 -28.59 11.52
CA PHE A 46 -5.14 -28.82 10.13
C PHE A 46 -6.66 -28.94 10.04
N PRO A 47 -7.32 -28.30 9.05
CA PRO A 47 -8.73 -28.54 8.79
C PRO A 47 -8.95 -30.04 8.51
N SER A 48 -9.60 -30.75 9.43
CA SER A 48 -9.86 -32.19 9.32
C SER A 48 -11.36 -32.45 9.15
N GLY A 49 -11.85 -32.43 7.91
CA GLY A 49 -13.19 -32.94 7.56
C GLY A 49 -14.24 -31.90 7.15
N SER A 50 -15.32 -32.38 6.53
CA SER A 50 -16.23 -31.67 5.62
C SER A 50 -17.14 -30.59 6.22
N GLU A 51 -17.09 -30.35 7.53
CA GLU A 51 -17.88 -29.30 8.20
C GLU A 51 -17.08 -28.58 9.29
N THR A 52 -15.76 -28.38 9.11
CA THR A 52 -15.07 -27.36 9.91
C THR A 52 -15.61 -25.99 9.51
N GLU A 53 -16.51 -25.45 10.33
CA GLU A 53 -16.75 -24.03 10.41
C GLU A 53 -15.37 -23.37 10.60
N TYR A 54 -14.90 -22.65 9.57
CA TYR A 54 -13.57 -22.07 9.53
C TYR A 54 -13.52 -20.94 10.57
N SER A 55 -13.32 -21.29 11.84
CA SER A 55 -13.27 -20.35 12.95
C SER A 55 -11.92 -19.64 12.92
N GLN A 56 -11.89 -18.51 12.22
CA GLN A 56 -10.72 -17.62 12.14
C GLN A 56 -10.28 -17.25 13.56
N SER A 57 -9.03 -17.55 13.93
CA SER A 57 -8.54 -17.23 15.26
C SER A 57 -8.51 -15.71 15.50
N THR A 58 -9.15 -15.27 16.58
CA THR A 58 -9.12 -13.85 17.01
C THR A 58 -7.70 -13.35 17.17
N LEU A 59 -6.78 -14.20 17.64
CA LEU A 59 -5.38 -13.84 17.79
C LEU A 59 -4.68 -13.59 16.42
N ALA A 60 -4.90 -14.42 15.40
CA ALA A 60 -4.33 -14.20 14.08
C ALA A 60 -4.85 -12.90 13.44
N ASN A 61 -6.12 -12.56 13.65
CA ASN A 61 -6.69 -11.28 13.20
C ASN A 61 -6.02 -10.08 13.88
N ILE A 62 -5.79 -10.16 15.20
CA ILE A 62 -5.07 -9.11 15.93
C ILE A 62 -3.65 -8.98 15.40
N VAL A 63 -2.93 -10.08 15.21
CA VAL A 63 -1.55 -10.05 14.69
C VAL A 63 -1.52 -9.49 13.26
N SER A 64 -2.48 -9.84 12.41
CA SER A 64 -2.61 -9.27 11.06
C SER A 64 -2.74 -7.75 11.09
N LEU A 65 -3.55 -7.21 12.00
CA LEU A 65 -3.71 -5.77 12.19
C LEU A 65 -2.40 -5.10 12.65
N LEU A 66 -1.66 -5.74 13.56
CA LEU A 66 -0.37 -5.23 14.05
C LEU A 66 0.72 -5.23 12.97
N LEU A 67 0.60 -6.05 11.93
CA LEU A 67 1.53 -6.10 10.81
C LEU A 67 1.24 -5.06 9.71
N VAL A 68 0.14 -4.30 9.78
CA VAL A 68 -0.21 -3.31 8.75
C VAL A 68 0.91 -2.27 8.46
N PRO A 69 1.65 -1.74 9.45
CA PRO A 69 2.76 -0.81 9.20
C PRO A 69 3.87 -1.37 8.29
N LEU A 70 3.97 -2.71 8.14
CA LEU A 70 4.88 -3.39 7.21
C LEU A 70 4.57 -3.01 5.76
N PHE A 71 3.29 -2.96 5.39
CA PHE A 71 2.89 -2.57 4.04
C PHE A 71 3.28 -1.12 3.74
N PHE A 72 3.17 -0.22 4.72
CA PHE A 72 3.52 1.20 4.54
C PHE A 72 5.02 1.35 4.28
N SER A 73 5.85 0.62 5.02
CA SER A 73 7.29 0.54 4.74
C SER A 73 7.58 -0.07 3.37
N TYR A 74 6.84 -1.09 2.94
CA TYR A 74 6.95 -1.63 1.58
C TYR A 74 6.68 -0.54 0.51
N TYR A 75 5.61 0.25 0.66
CA TYR A 75 5.36 1.39 -0.22
C TYR A 75 6.51 2.41 -0.21
N TRP A 76 7.06 2.73 0.97
CA TRP A 76 8.16 3.68 1.09
C TRP A 76 9.45 3.18 0.42
N VAL A 77 9.76 1.90 0.53
CA VAL A 77 10.93 1.32 -0.13
C VAL A 77 10.80 1.42 -1.66
N LEU A 78 9.61 1.15 -2.21
CA LEU A 78 9.39 1.31 -3.65
C LEU A 78 9.38 2.78 -4.08
N LEU A 79 8.92 3.70 -3.24
CA LEU A 79 9.09 5.13 -3.50
C LEU A 79 10.57 5.55 -3.52
N ARG A 80 11.39 5.03 -2.59
CA ARG A 80 12.84 5.25 -2.60
C ARG A 80 13.49 4.72 -3.87
N LEU A 81 13.04 3.58 -4.41
CA LEU A 81 13.48 3.10 -5.72
C LEU A 81 13.13 4.07 -6.86
N VAL A 82 11.93 4.65 -6.84
CA VAL A 82 11.52 5.69 -7.82
C VAL A 82 12.46 6.89 -7.76
N ARG A 83 12.90 7.27 -6.55
CA ARG A 83 13.85 8.36 -6.31
C ARG A 83 15.31 8.03 -6.62
N GLY A 84 15.61 6.78 -7.00
CA GLY A 84 16.98 6.32 -7.25
C GLY A 84 17.82 6.15 -5.99
N GLU A 85 17.19 6.11 -4.81
CA GLU A 85 17.88 5.94 -3.54
C GLU A 85 18.35 4.50 -3.32
N SER A 86 19.36 4.32 -2.48
CA SER A 86 19.82 3.00 -2.07
C SER A 86 18.82 2.34 -1.12
N VAL A 87 18.42 1.10 -1.42
CA VAL A 87 17.45 0.34 -0.62
C VAL A 87 17.94 -1.07 -0.31
N ARG A 88 17.42 -1.63 0.78
CA ARG A 88 17.68 -3.00 1.24
C ARG A 88 16.35 -3.65 1.65
N VAL A 89 16.28 -4.99 1.64
CA VAL A 89 15.06 -5.72 2.02
C VAL A 89 14.67 -5.41 3.47
N GLY A 90 15.66 -5.23 4.36
CA GLY A 90 15.43 -4.85 5.75
C GLY A 90 14.70 -3.51 5.95
N ASN A 91 14.68 -2.63 4.94
CA ASN A 91 13.92 -1.38 5.03
C ASN A 91 12.40 -1.59 5.09
N VAL A 92 11.89 -2.80 4.81
CA VAL A 92 10.49 -3.14 5.04
C VAL A 92 10.11 -3.06 6.53
N PHE A 93 11.10 -3.08 7.43
CA PHE A 93 10.90 -2.94 8.87
C PHE A 93 11.08 -1.50 9.38
N ASP A 94 11.28 -0.50 8.51
CA ASP A 94 11.54 0.89 8.92
C ASP A 94 10.41 1.42 9.84
N SER A 95 9.15 1.06 9.59
CA SER A 95 7.99 1.42 10.44
C SER A 95 8.09 0.89 11.87
N PHE A 96 8.88 -0.17 12.11
CA PHE A 96 9.07 -0.81 13.42
C PHE A 96 10.35 -0.32 14.13
N SER A 97 11.10 0.60 13.53
CA SER A 97 12.36 1.12 14.09
C SER A 97 12.20 1.87 15.42
N SER A 98 11.01 2.40 15.71
CA SER A 98 10.67 3.01 17.00
C SER A 98 9.18 2.84 17.31
N ALA A 99 8.85 2.74 18.60
CA ALA A 99 7.46 2.66 19.04
C ALA A 99 6.63 3.87 18.55
N GLY A 100 7.20 5.07 18.61
CA GLY A 100 6.53 6.30 18.13
C GLY A 100 6.17 6.24 16.65
N LEU A 101 7.10 5.83 15.79
CA LEU A 101 6.83 5.70 14.35
C LEU A 101 5.81 4.59 14.06
N TYR A 102 5.91 3.46 14.77
CA TYR A 102 4.98 2.34 14.66
C TYR A 102 3.55 2.79 14.96
N PHE A 103 3.31 3.40 16.13
CA PHE A 103 1.96 3.82 16.53
C PHE A 103 1.41 4.94 15.67
N ARG A 104 2.25 5.87 15.19
CA ARG A 104 1.81 6.90 14.23
C ARG A 104 1.41 6.32 12.89
N THR A 105 2.16 5.32 12.39
CA THR A 105 1.85 4.62 11.13
C THR A 105 0.56 3.81 11.25
N LEU A 106 0.39 3.08 12.36
CA LEU A 106 -0.84 2.35 12.65
C LEU A 106 -2.02 3.32 12.82
N GLY A 107 -1.83 4.44 13.52
CA GLY A 107 -2.82 5.49 13.69
C GLY A 107 -3.25 6.11 12.35
N LEU A 108 -2.31 6.29 11.41
CA LEU A 108 -2.63 6.74 10.05
C LEU A 108 -3.54 5.75 9.31
N TYR A 109 -3.23 4.47 9.38
CA TYR A 109 -4.09 3.43 8.80
C TYR A 109 -5.49 3.43 9.40
N LEU A 110 -5.58 3.38 10.73
CA LEU A 110 -6.85 3.34 11.45
C LEU A 110 -7.71 4.57 11.18
N LEU A 111 -7.12 5.77 11.22
CA LEU A 111 -7.85 7.01 10.99
C LEU A 111 -8.35 7.13 9.55
N THR A 112 -7.55 6.68 8.58
CA THR A 112 -7.95 6.63 7.16
C THR A 112 -9.14 5.69 6.96
N ILE A 113 -9.15 4.53 7.63
CA ILE A 113 -10.27 3.60 7.60
C ILE A 113 -11.50 4.22 8.25
N ILE A 114 -11.38 4.78 9.45
CA ILE A 114 -12.50 5.41 10.17
C ILE A 114 -13.15 6.46 9.28
N TYR A 115 -12.37 7.38 8.70
CA TYR A 115 -12.92 8.38 7.80
C TYR A 115 -13.59 7.76 6.57
N THR A 116 -12.97 6.76 5.96
CA THR A 116 -13.55 6.10 4.78
C THR A 116 -14.88 5.43 5.12
N VAL A 117 -14.95 4.71 6.24
CA VAL A 117 -16.17 4.03 6.72
C VAL A 117 -17.27 5.03 7.05
N LEU A 118 -16.96 6.12 7.75
CA LEU A 118 -17.94 7.17 8.05
C LEU A 118 -18.57 7.75 6.79
N TRP A 119 -17.76 7.97 5.74
CA TRP A 119 -18.28 8.42 4.44
C TRP A 119 -19.10 7.33 3.73
N SER A 120 -18.66 6.08 3.78
CA SER A 120 -19.37 4.94 3.18
C SER A 120 -20.72 4.65 3.85
N ILE A 121 -20.83 4.83 5.17
CA ILE A 121 -22.08 4.68 5.93
C ILE A 121 -23.10 5.73 5.48
N LEU A 122 -22.64 6.96 5.23
CA LEU A 122 -23.51 8.00 4.67
C LEU A 122 -23.96 7.61 3.26
N LEU A 123 -23.00 7.33 2.38
CA LEU A 123 -23.24 6.91 0.99
C LEU A 123 -21.99 6.20 0.43
N ILE A 124 -22.19 5.13 -0.34
CA ILE A 124 -21.10 4.33 -0.93
C ILE A 124 -20.20 5.17 -1.86
N ILE A 125 -20.80 6.02 -2.72
CA ILE A 125 -20.05 6.80 -3.72
C ILE A 125 -19.09 7.81 -3.06
N PRO A 126 -19.52 8.66 -2.10
CA PRO A 126 -18.62 9.48 -1.30
C PRO A 126 -17.53 8.69 -0.57
N GLY A 127 -17.84 7.50 -0.05
CA GLY A 127 -16.85 6.60 0.55
C GLY A 127 -15.70 6.27 -0.41
N ILE A 128 -16.01 5.88 -1.65
CA ILE A 128 -15.02 5.61 -2.70
C ILE A 128 -14.23 6.88 -3.06
N ILE A 129 -14.90 8.03 -3.24
CA ILE A 129 -14.20 9.28 -3.58
C ILE A 129 -13.21 9.67 -2.48
N LYS A 130 -13.57 9.46 -1.21
CA LYS A 130 -12.72 9.78 -0.06
C LYS A 130 -11.57 8.79 0.10
N SER A 131 -11.78 7.50 -0.13
CA SER A 131 -10.68 6.53 -0.13
C SER A 131 -9.61 6.89 -1.18
N LEU A 132 -10.03 7.30 -2.39
CA LEU A 132 -9.12 7.82 -3.42
C LEU A 132 -8.42 9.10 -2.96
N ALA A 133 -9.13 10.00 -2.26
CA ALA A 133 -8.55 11.25 -1.76
C ALA A 133 -7.48 11.02 -0.67
N TYR A 134 -7.59 9.94 0.11
CA TYR A 134 -6.65 9.58 1.17
C TYR A 134 -5.48 8.70 0.70
N SER A 135 -5.49 8.28 -0.57
CA SER A 135 -4.53 7.32 -1.12
C SER A 135 -3.07 7.76 -1.10
N GLN A 136 -2.77 9.04 -0.86
CA GLN A 136 -1.39 9.56 -0.80
C GLN A 136 -0.92 9.81 0.63
N ALA A 137 -1.78 9.63 1.63
CA ALA A 137 -1.51 10.06 3.00
C ALA A 137 -0.27 9.38 3.60
N TYR A 138 0.01 8.13 3.25
CA TYR A 138 1.20 7.42 3.72
C TYR A 138 2.50 7.89 3.05
N TYR A 139 2.46 8.38 1.81
CA TYR A 139 3.63 9.02 1.19
C TYR A 139 3.88 10.40 1.81
N VAL A 140 2.82 11.20 1.96
CA VAL A 140 2.89 12.51 2.61
C VAL A 140 3.43 12.40 4.03
N PHE A 141 2.94 11.44 4.81
CA PHE A 141 3.40 11.19 6.18
C PHE A 141 4.90 10.87 6.23
N ARG A 142 5.42 10.15 5.23
CA ARG A 142 6.84 9.81 5.17
C ARG A 142 7.72 11.00 4.80
N ASP A 143 7.24 11.84 3.87
CA ASP A 143 7.97 13.02 3.42
C ASP A 143 7.90 14.18 4.43
N ASN A 144 6.88 14.20 5.30
CA ASN A 144 6.66 15.25 6.29
C ASN A 144 6.59 14.65 7.71
N PRO A 145 7.74 14.28 8.32
CA PRO A 145 7.76 13.60 9.61
C PRO A 145 7.19 14.43 10.76
N ASP A 146 7.11 15.75 10.62
CA ASP A 146 6.52 16.68 11.59
C ASP A 146 4.99 16.74 11.50
N TYR A 147 4.40 16.24 10.42
CA TYR A 147 2.94 16.26 10.27
C TYR A 147 2.28 15.28 11.22
N SER A 148 1.23 15.76 11.91
CA SER A 148 0.25 14.88 12.52
C SER A 148 -0.38 13.96 11.47
N VAL A 149 -0.97 12.86 11.95
CA VAL A 149 -1.71 11.91 11.10
C VAL A 149 -2.80 12.65 10.28
N ASN A 150 -3.54 13.56 10.93
CA ASN A 150 -4.59 14.33 10.28
C ASN A 150 -4.08 15.33 9.25
N GLN A 151 -2.94 15.98 9.52
CA GLN A 151 -2.31 16.84 8.52
C GLN A 151 -1.92 16.04 7.28
N SER A 152 -1.36 14.84 7.45
CA SER A 152 -1.00 13.96 6.33
C SER A 152 -2.20 13.55 5.47
N ILE A 153 -3.34 13.22 6.11
CA ILE A 153 -4.60 12.90 5.40
C ILE A 153 -5.17 14.14 4.69
N THR A 154 -5.11 15.30 5.34
CA THR A 154 -5.61 16.56 4.77
C THR A 154 -4.81 16.97 3.56
N GLU A 155 -3.50 16.84 3.66
CA GLU A 155 -2.58 17.13 2.58
C GLU A 155 -2.75 16.14 1.40
N SER A 156 -2.94 14.85 1.68
CA SER A 156 -3.32 13.89 0.63
C SER A 156 -4.59 14.31 -0.11
N ARG A 157 -5.63 14.79 0.59
CA ARG A 157 -6.86 15.27 -0.07
C ARG A 157 -6.60 16.44 -1.00
N ARG A 158 -5.71 17.35 -0.59
CA ARG A 158 -5.32 18.55 -1.34
C ARG A 158 -4.55 18.16 -2.60
N LEU A 159 -3.50 17.35 -2.46
CA LEU A 159 -2.72 16.80 -3.58
C LEU A 159 -3.60 16.04 -4.58
N MET A 160 -4.59 15.30 -4.09
CA MET A 160 -5.50 14.53 -4.93
C MET A 160 -6.59 15.39 -5.60
N ASN A 161 -6.66 16.70 -5.39
CA ASN A 161 -7.66 17.52 -6.05
C ASN A 161 -7.44 17.58 -7.57
N GLY A 162 -8.48 17.31 -8.37
CA GLY A 162 -8.36 17.14 -9.82
C GLY A 162 -7.76 15.81 -10.30
N TYR A 163 -7.14 15.00 -9.43
CA TYR A 163 -6.42 13.77 -9.84
C TYR A 163 -7.06 12.44 -9.42
N LYS A 164 -8.16 12.44 -8.65
CA LYS A 164 -8.85 11.21 -8.18
C LYS A 164 -9.26 10.27 -9.31
N TRP A 165 -9.81 10.83 -10.39
CA TRP A 165 -10.23 10.05 -11.56
C TRP A 165 -9.03 9.45 -12.30
N THR A 166 -7.95 10.22 -12.43
CA THR A 166 -6.70 9.73 -13.02
C THR A 166 -6.10 8.58 -12.21
N TYR A 167 -6.10 8.69 -10.87
CA TYR A 167 -5.66 7.63 -9.97
C TYR A 167 -6.53 6.38 -10.09
N PHE A 168 -7.86 6.54 -10.12
CA PHE A 168 -8.80 5.44 -10.33
C PHE A 168 -8.52 4.69 -11.65
N LEU A 169 -8.38 5.42 -12.76
CA LEU A 169 -8.06 4.84 -14.06
C LEU A 169 -6.66 4.18 -14.08
N LEU A 170 -5.68 4.75 -13.36
CA LEU A 170 -4.36 4.13 -13.22
C LEU A 170 -4.50 2.74 -12.57
N VAL A 171 -5.20 2.63 -11.44
CA VAL A 171 -5.42 1.34 -10.76
C VAL A 171 -6.23 0.39 -11.64
N LEU A 172 -7.32 0.87 -12.25
CA LEU A 172 -8.17 0.08 -13.14
C LEU A 172 -7.41 -0.48 -14.33
N SER A 173 -6.43 0.26 -14.86
CA SER A 173 -5.61 -0.19 -15.98
C SER A 173 -4.67 -1.38 -15.67
N PHE A 174 -4.64 -1.86 -14.42
CA PHE A 174 -3.94 -3.08 -14.01
C PHE A 174 -4.87 -4.29 -13.84
N ILE A 175 -6.20 -4.12 -13.93
CA ILE A 175 -7.16 -5.19 -13.65
C ILE A 175 -6.95 -6.42 -14.55
N GLY A 176 -6.65 -6.21 -15.85
CA GLY A 176 -6.37 -7.31 -16.78
C GLY A 176 -5.12 -8.11 -16.41
N TRP A 177 -4.07 -7.44 -15.93
CA TRP A 177 -2.86 -8.10 -15.41
C TRP A 177 -3.14 -8.85 -14.10
N GLY A 178 -4.05 -8.32 -13.27
CA GLY A 178 -4.51 -8.99 -12.06
C GLY A 178 -5.21 -10.31 -12.37
N ILE A 179 -6.14 -10.30 -13.33
CA ILE A 179 -6.83 -11.52 -13.80
C ILE A 179 -5.82 -12.54 -14.33
N LEU A 180 -4.86 -12.12 -15.16
CA LEU A 180 -3.81 -12.99 -15.67
C LEU A 180 -2.95 -13.60 -14.55
N SER A 181 -2.65 -12.82 -13.52
CA SER A 181 -1.88 -13.29 -12.36
C SER A 181 -2.63 -14.36 -11.56
N ILE A 182 -3.96 -14.24 -11.44
CA ILE A 182 -4.80 -15.24 -10.77
C ILE A 182 -4.79 -16.58 -11.53
N ILE A 183 -4.82 -16.54 -12.87
CA ILE A 183 -4.74 -17.75 -13.71
C ILE A 183 -3.43 -18.52 -13.46
N THR A 184 -2.35 -17.81 -13.13
CA THR A 184 -1.05 -18.41 -12.73
C THR A 184 -0.97 -18.86 -11.27
N LEU A 185 -2.12 -19.15 -10.62
CA LEU A 185 -2.22 -19.46 -9.19
C LEU A 185 -1.61 -18.37 -8.29
N GLY A 186 -1.67 -17.12 -8.73
CA GLY A 186 -1.15 -15.97 -7.98
C GLY A 186 0.34 -15.71 -8.15
N ILE A 187 1.10 -16.56 -8.85
CA ILE A 187 2.55 -16.37 -9.05
C ILE A 187 2.84 -15.05 -9.78
N GLY A 188 2.03 -14.67 -10.76
CA GLY A 188 2.15 -13.39 -11.47
C GLY A 188 2.05 -12.16 -10.56
N LEU A 189 1.44 -12.27 -9.37
CA LEU A 189 1.32 -11.17 -8.41
C LEU A 189 2.69 -10.73 -7.88
N LEU A 190 3.68 -11.62 -7.84
CA LEU A 190 5.04 -11.29 -7.41
C LEU A 190 5.70 -10.21 -8.28
N TRP A 191 5.34 -10.13 -9.57
CA TRP A 191 5.80 -9.08 -10.48
C TRP A 191 4.79 -7.93 -10.59
N LEU A 192 3.49 -8.25 -10.57
CA LEU A 192 2.47 -7.24 -10.73
C LEU A 192 2.42 -6.27 -9.54
N VAL A 193 2.49 -6.78 -8.32
CA VAL A 193 2.40 -5.95 -7.11
C VAL A 193 3.50 -4.88 -7.04
N PRO A 194 4.80 -5.20 -7.22
CA PRO A 194 5.82 -4.15 -7.24
C PRO A 194 5.67 -3.19 -8.42
N TYR A 195 5.16 -3.64 -9.56
CA TYR A 195 4.87 -2.74 -10.69
C TYR A 195 3.75 -1.75 -10.38
N VAL A 196 2.64 -2.23 -9.82
CA VAL A 196 1.52 -1.39 -9.39
C VAL A 196 2.00 -0.40 -8.34
N THR A 197 2.63 -0.89 -7.26
CA THR A 197 3.07 -0.04 -6.16
C THR A 197 4.09 1.00 -6.59
N THR A 198 5.07 0.65 -7.44
CA THR A 198 6.02 1.62 -8.01
C THR A 198 5.31 2.65 -8.87
N SER A 199 4.27 2.26 -9.63
CA SER A 199 3.43 3.20 -10.39
C SER A 199 2.69 4.18 -9.48
N LEU A 200 2.23 3.75 -8.31
CA LEU A 200 1.63 4.64 -7.32
C LEU A 200 2.66 5.62 -6.74
N GLY A 201 3.90 5.16 -6.51
CA GLY A 201 5.00 6.04 -6.10
C GLY A 201 5.36 7.10 -7.15
N VAL A 202 5.44 6.71 -8.42
CA VAL A 202 5.64 7.66 -9.54
C VAL A 202 4.47 8.63 -9.67
N PHE A 203 3.24 8.16 -9.45
CA PHE A 203 2.06 9.03 -9.44
C PHE A 203 2.18 10.10 -8.34
N TYR A 204 2.59 9.70 -7.14
CA TYR A 204 2.83 10.62 -6.03
C TYR A 204 3.89 11.69 -6.35
N GLU A 205 5.04 11.28 -6.90
CA GLU A 205 6.09 12.23 -7.31
C GLU A 205 5.58 13.24 -8.36
N LYS A 206 4.79 12.77 -9.34
CA LYS A 206 4.18 13.65 -10.33
C LYS A 206 3.12 14.58 -9.73
N LEU A 207 2.39 14.18 -8.68
CA LEU A 207 1.46 15.08 -7.98
C LEU A 207 2.23 16.23 -7.33
N LYS A 208 3.32 15.92 -6.62
CA LYS A 208 4.17 16.93 -5.97
C LYS A 208 4.77 17.89 -6.98
N ALA A 209 5.34 17.38 -8.07
CA ALA A 209 5.94 18.22 -9.11
C ALA A 209 4.93 19.22 -9.70
N ASN A 210 3.72 18.73 -10.05
CA ASN A 210 2.65 19.58 -10.59
C ASN A 210 2.15 20.62 -9.58
N GLU A 211 2.31 20.38 -8.28
CA GLU A 211 1.89 21.31 -7.26
C GLU A 211 2.89 22.46 -7.11
N THR A 212 4.19 22.16 -7.12
CA THR A 212 5.26 23.16 -7.11
C THR A 212 5.15 24.08 -8.33
N GLU A 213 4.89 23.54 -9.52
CA GLU A 213 4.69 24.32 -10.75
C GLU A 213 3.49 25.29 -10.71
N VAL A 214 2.49 25.04 -9.86
CA VAL A 214 1.31 25.92 -9.72
C VAL A 214 1.53 26.99 -8.64
N ALA A 215 2.51 26.78 -7.74
CA ALA A 215 2.85 27.71 -6.69
C ALA A 215 3.89 28.78 -7.12
N GLU A 216 4.61 28.52 -8.22
CA GLU A 216 5.53 29.45 -8.89
C GLU A 216 4.81 30.33 -9.93
#